data_AF-A0A2D9P7K3-F1
#
_entry.id   AF-A0A2D9P7K3-F1
#
_cell.length_a   1.000
_cell.length_b   1.000
_cell.length_c   1.000
_cell.angle_alpha   90.00
_cell.angle_beta   90.00
_cell.angle_gamma   90.00
#
_symmetry.space_group_name_H-M   'P 1'
#
loop_
_entity.id
_entity.type
_entity.pdbx_description
1 polymer ?
#
loop_
_entity_poly.entity_id
_entity_poly.type
_entity_poly.pdbx_seq_one_letter_code
_entity_poly.pdbx_strand_id
1 'polypeptide(L)' 'MESPLEHLLHGAVLTSVLYFVMKFLLKQSENVAVTRSLVIGLVATLYMLMFGHGAPTKLNPVLNVF' A
#
# COMPACT_ATOMS: atom_id res chain seq x y z
N MET A 1 8.11 -5.43 -15.84
CA MET A 1 7.09 -4.51 -15.32
C MET A 1 6.25 -5.38 -14.40
N GLU A 2 6.30 -5.14 -13.09
CA GLU A 2 5.47 -5.90 -12.15
C GLU A 2 4.00 -5.72 -12.52
N SER A 3 3.20 -6.77 -12.35
CA SER A 3 1.78 -6.77 -12.67
C SER A 3 1.03 -5.83 -11.72
N PRO A 4 -0.04 -5.14 -12.16
CA PRO A 4 -0.93 -4.41 -11.24
C PRO A 4 -1.44 -5.28 -10.08
N LEU A 5 -1.62 -6.58 -10.31
CA LEU A 5 -2.02 -7.54 -9.27
C LEU A 5 -0.90 -7.78 -8.24
N GLU A 6 0.37 -7.73 -8.65
CA GLU A 6 1.51 -7.82 -7.73
C GLU A 6 1.56 -6.59 -6.81
N HIS A 7 1.31 -5.39 -7.33
CA HIS A 7 1.24 -4.18 -6.51
C HIS A 7 0.07 -4.22 -5.50
N LEU A 8 -1.08 -4.77 -5.90
CA LEU A 8 -2.20 -5.00 -4.99
C LEU A 8 -1.83 -5.98 -3.88
N LEU A 9 -1.15 -7.08 -4.20
CA LEU A 9 -0.67 -8.05 -3.22
C LEU A 9 0.33 -7.40 -2.24
N HIS A 10 1.28 -6.61 -2.73
CA HIS A 10 2.21 -5.86 -1.88
C HIS A 10 1.47 -4.93 -0.92
N GLY A 11 0.48 -4.18 -1.40
CA GLY A 11 -0.37 -3.33 -0.57
C GLY A 11 -1.13 -4.09 0.51
N ALA A 12 -1.69 -5.25 0.17
CA ALA A 12 -2.39 -6.12 1.11
C ALA A 12 -1.45 -6.70 2.19
N VAL A 13 -0.26 -7.15 1.79
CA VAL A 13 0.78 -7.63 2.72
C VAL A 13 1.24 -6.49 3.63
N LEU A 14 1.52 -5.31 3.09
CA LEU A 14 1.93 -4.13 3.86
C LEU A 14 0.86 -3.72 4.88
N THR A 15 -0.41 -3.67 4.46
CA THR A 15 -1.56 -3.40 5.34
C THR A 15 -1.60 -4.40 6.50
N SER A 16 -1.42 -5.68 6.20
CA SER A 16 -1.48 -6.76 7.19
C SER A 16 -0.34 -6.64 8.19
N VAL A 17 0.90 -6.50 7.71
CA VAL A 17 2.09 -6.33 8.57
C VAL A 17 1.94 -5.11 9.47
N LEU A 18 1.53 -3.96 8.93
CA LEU A 18 1.33 -2.74 9.70
C LEU A 18 0.23 -2.88 10.74
N TYR A 19 -0.87 -3.58 10.43
CA TYR A 19 -1.92 -3.88 11.41
C TYR A 19 -1.34 -4.65 12.61
N PHE A 20 -0.57 -5.72 12.36
CA PHE A 20 0.03 -6.51 13.45
C PHE A 20 1.02 -5.67 14.27
N VAL A 21 1.85 -4.85 13.63
CA VAL A 21 2.76 -3.92 14.33
C VAL A 21 1.96 -2.95 15.20
N MET A 22 0.94 -2.30 14.66
CA MET A 22 0.15 -1.32 15.40
C MET A 22 -0.63 -1.94 16.56
N LYS A 23 -1.23 -3.11 16.35
CA LYS A 23 -2.06 -3.78 17.35
C LYS A 23 -1.23 -4.40 18.48
N PHE A 24 -0.17 -5.14 18.13
CA PHE A 24 0.54 -5.97 19.10
C PHE A 24 1.81 -5.32 19.64
N LEU A 25 2.56 -4.58 18.82
CA LEU A 25 3.78 -3.89 19.27
C LEU A 25 3.44 -2.52 19.85
N LEU A 26 2.66 -1.71 19.13
CA LEU A 26 2.31 -0.35 19.54
C LEU A 26 1.07 -0.27 20.44
N LYS A 27 0.39 -1.40 20.68
CA LYS A 27 -0.78 -1.54 21.56
C LYS A 27 -1.94 -0.57 21.22
N GLN A 28 -2.12 -0.23 19.95
CA GLN A 28 -3.22 0.62 19.51
C GLN A 28 -4.57 -0.13 19.61
N SER A 29 -5.67 0.62 19.74
CA SER A 29 -7.00 0.02 19.66
C SER A 29 -7.23 -0.58 18.28
N GLU A 30 -8.12 -1.57 18.19
CA GLU A 30 -8.37 -2.31 16.94
C GLU A 30 -8.80 -1.39 15.80
N ASN A 31 -9.79 -0.52 16.04
CA ASN A 31 -10.23 0.47 15.06
C ASN A 31 -9.09 1.37 14.59
N VAL A 32 -8.22 1.84 15.50
CA VAL A 32 -7.09 2.70 15.14
C VAL A 32 -6.07 1.94 14.31
N ALA A 33 -5.72 0.71 14.70
CA ALA A 33 -4.75 -0.11 13.98
C ALA A 33 -5.24 -0.46 12.57
N VAL A 34 -6.49 -0.92 12.43
CA VAL A 34 -7.09 -1.26 11.13
C VAL A 34 -7.22 -0.04 10.23
N THR A 35 -7.78 1.07 10.72
CA THR A 35 -7.98 2.27 9.90
C THR A 35 -6.65 2.84 9.41
N ARG A 36 -5.64 2.94 10.28
CA ARG A 36 -4.34 3.51 9.90
C ARG A 36 -3.57 2.61 8.96
N SER A 37 -3.50 1.30 9.24
CA SER A 37 -2.79 0.37 8.36
C SER A 37 -3.41 0.29 6.98
N LEU A 38 -4.75 0.30 6.90
CA LEU A 38 -5.50 0.26 5.63
C LEU A 38 -5.25 1.53 4.80
N VAL A 39 -5.30 2.71 5.41
CA VAL A 39 -4.98 3.98 4.71
C VAL A 39 -3.56 3.94 4.14
N ILE A 40 -2.57 3.51 4.95
CA ILE A 40 -1.18 3.43 4.49
C ILE A 40 -1.03 2.44 3.33
N GLY A 41 -1.64 1.25 3.44
CA GLY A 41 -1.58 0.26 2.38
C GLY A 41 -2.26 0.69 1.08
N LEU A 42 -3.40 1.39 1.17
CA LEU A 42 -4.09 1.95 0.01
C LEU A 42 -3.24 3.02 -0.69
N VAL A 43 -2.64 3.93 0.09
CA VAL A 43 -1.72 4.96 -0.45
C VAL A 43 -0.50 4.32 -1.09
N ALA A 44 0.10 3.31 -0.48
CA ALA A 44 1.23 2.57 -1.04
C ALA A 44 0.86 1.83 -2.33
N THR A 45 -0.33 1.21 -2.38
CA THR A 45 -0.84 0.55 -3.59
C THR A 45 -1.02 1.56 -4.72
N LEU A 46 -1.63 2.71 -4.42
CA LEU A 46 -1.82 3.79 -5.39
C LEU A 46 -0.47 4.29 -5.91
N TYR A 47 0.51 4.51 -5.02
CA TYR A 47 1.88 4.85 -5.39
C TYR A 47 2.48 3.82 -6.36
N MET A 48 2.40 2.52 -6.03
CA MET A 48 2.98 1.47 -6.88
C MET A 48 2.26 1.34 -8.23
N LEU A 49 0.95 1.56 -8.28
CA LEU A 49 0.23 1.60 -9.56
C LEU A 49 0.68 2.78 -10.43
N MET A 50 0.91 3.94 -9.82
CA MET A 50 1.34 5.16 -10.50
C MET A 50 2.82 5.13 -10.93
N PHE A 51 3.71 4.61 -10.10
CA PHE A 51 5.17 4.77 -10.26
C PHE A 51 5.95 3.45 -10.32
N GLY A 52 5.30 2.32 -10.03
CA GLY A 52 5.94 1.03 -9.83
C GLY A 52 6.55 0.88 -8.43
N HIS A 53 7.25 -0.23 -8.22
CA HIS A 53 7.92 -0.57 -6.95
C HIS A 53 9.09 0.37 -6.59
N GLY A 54 9.72 0.99 -7.60
CA GLY A 54 10.91 1.83 -7.44
C GLY A 54 10.61 3.30 -7.15
N ALA A 55 11.64 4.15 -7.25
CA ALA A 55 11.51 5.60 -7.09
C ALA A 55 10.60 6.22 -8.18
N PRO A 56 9.90 7.34 -7.89
CA PRO A 56 8.95 7.96 -8.80
C PRO A 56 9.66 8.73 -9.92
N THR A 57 10.20 7.98 -10.87
CA THR A 57 10.96 8.55 -12.00
C THR A 57 10.05 8.82 -13.20
N LYS A 58 9.02 8.01 -13.40
CA LYS A 58 8.04 8.11 -14.50
C LYS A 58 6.68 7.61 -14.04
N LEU A 59 5.62 8.23 -14.54
CA LEU A 59 4.25 7.71 -14.37
C LEU A 59 4.05 6.47 -15.24
N ASN A 60 3.22 5.56 -14.76
CA ASN A 60 2.80 4.37 -15.48
C ASN A 60 2.01 4.79 -16.74
N PRO A 61 2.49 4.48 -17.95
CA PRO A 61 1.87 4.93 -19.19
C PRO A 61 0.48 4.31 -19.43
N VAL A 62 0.15 3.20 -18.75
CA VAL A 62 -1.18 2.58 -18.81
C VAL A 62 -2.22 3.43 -18.07
N LEU A 63 -1.79 4.22 -17.07
CA LEU A 63 -2.61 5.14 -16.30
C LEU A 63 -2.85 6.48 -17.02
N ASN A 64 -2.83 6.50 -18.36
CA ASN A 64 -3.12 7.70 -19.15
C ASN A 64 -4.63 8.00 -19.03
N VAL A 65 -5.00 8.78 -18.01
CA VAL A 65 -6.39 9.11 -17.65
C VAL A 65 -6.92 10.31 -18.46
N PHE A 66 -6.24 10.73 -19.54
CA PHE A 66 -6.73 11.69 -20.53
C PHE A 66 -6.29 11.31 -21.94
#